data_AF-A0A0S8DN10-F1
#
_entry.id   AF-A0A0S8DN10-F1
#
_cell.length_a   1.000
_cell.length_b   1.000
_cell.length_c   1.000
_cell.angle_alpha   90.00
_cell.angle_beta   90.00
_cell.angle_gamma   90.00
#
_symmetry.space_group_name_H-M   'P 1'
#
loop_
_entity.id
_entity.type
_entity.pdbx_description
1 polymer ?
#
loop_
_entity_poly.entity_id
_entity_poly.type
_entity_poly.pdbx_seq_one_letter_code
_entity_poly.pdbx_strand_id
1 'polypeptide(L)' 'MVVTPCPVCQMNVEVYQDMINKKFNKKYKMPVVYYSQLMAVAYGASAKEAGLDGNIIRATKLEQIASK' A
#
# COMPACT_ATOMS: atom_id res chain seq x y z
N MET A 1 -6.09 -0.38 -5.34
CA MET A 1 -4.71 -0.58 -4.85
C MET A 1 -3.81 -0.06 -5.94
N VAL A 2 -2.79 0.72 -5.57
CA VAL A 2 -1.81 1.28 -6.51
C VAL A 2 -0.44 0.68 -6.17
N VAL A 3 0.32 0.31 -7.19
CA VAL A 3 1.69 -0.18 -7.04
C VAL A 3 2.63 0.88 -7.60
N THR A 4 3.63 1.28 -6.84
CA THR A 4 4.57 2.33 -7.25
C THR A 4 6.01 1.80 -7.31
N PRO A 5 6.76 2.14 -8.37
CA PRO A 5 8.18 1.78 -8.47
C PRO A 5 9.13 2.82 -7.84
N CYS A 6 8.63 3.95 -7.34
CA CYS A 6 9.43 5.06 -6.81
C CYS A 6 8.97 5.42 -5.38
N PRO A 7 9.88 5.52 -4.39
CA PRO A 7 9.52 5.80 -2.99
C PRO A 7 8.79 7.14 -2.81
N VAL A 8 9.22 8.18 -3.53
CA VAL A 8 8.60 9.51 -3.46
C VAL A 8 7.22 9.50 -4.13
N CYS A 9 7.02 8.68 -5.17
CA CYS A 9 5.70 8.48 -5.76
C CYS A 9 4.75 7.80 -4.77
N GLN A 10 5.21 6.77 -4.06
CA GLN A 10 4.43 6.13 -3.00
C GLN A 10 4.00 7.16 -1.95
N MET A 11 4.96 7.92 -1.42
CA MET A 11 4.69 8.94 -0.41
C MET A 11 3.63 9.94 -0.88
N ASN A 12 3.71 10.40 -2.14
CA ASN A 12 2.76 11.34 -2.70
C ASN A 12 1.32 10.79 -2.76
N VAL A 13 1.14 9.54 -3.17
CA VAL A 13 -0.21 8.97 -3.34
C VAL A 13 -0.74 8.28 -2.08
N GLU A 14 0.11 8.04 -1.08
CA GLU A 14 -0.26 7.42 0.19
C GLU A 14 -0.54 8.46 1.28
N VAL A 15 0.42 9.36 1.56
CA VAL A 15 0.34 10.34 2.65
C VAL A 15 -0.68 11.43 2.36
N TYR A 16 -0.75 11.91 1.11
CA TYR A 16 -1.58 13.06 0.77
C TYR A 16 -3.03 12.71 0.44
N GLN A 17 -3.47 11.46 0.63
CA GLN A 17 -4.88 11.10 0.43
C GLN A 17 -5.83 11.93 1.30
N ASP A 18 -5.43 12.29 2.51
CA ASP A 18 -6.25 13.15 3.38
C ASP A 18 -6.44 14.56 2.81
N MET A 19 -5.41 15.12 2.17
CA MET A 19 -5.52 16.43 1.53
C MET A 19 -6.40 16.36 0.27
N ILE A 20 -6.28 15.29 -0.51
CA ILE A 20 -7.13 15.03 -1.68
C ILE A 20 -8.58 14.88 -1.23
N ASN A 21 -8.83 14.11 -0.17
CA ASN A 21 -10.15 13.90 0.42
C ASN A 21 -10.79 15.22 0.85
N LYS A 22 -10.03 16.10 1.52
CA LYS A 22 -10.49 17.44 1.90
C LYS A 22 -10.78 18.33 0.69
N LYS A 23 -9.89 18.37 -0.31
CA LYS A 23 -10.00 19.25 -1.47
C LYS A 23 -11.16 18.88 -2.40
N PHE A 24 -11.38 17.59 -2.61
CA PHE A 24 -12.37 17.09 -3.57
C PHE A 24 -13.65 16.54 -2.91
N ASN A 25 -13.79 16.70 -1.59
CA ASN A 25 -14.88 16.13 -0.78
C ASN A 25 -15.08 14.63 -1.05
N LYS A 26 -13.97 13.88 -1.03
CA LYS A 26 -13.90 12.43 -1.25
C LYS A 26 -13.43 11.72 0.01
N LYS A 27 -13.54 10.39 0.01
CA LYS A 27 -13.12 9.51 1.11
C LYS A 27 -12.32 8.33 0.57
N TYR A 28 -11.26 8.62 -0.17
CA TYR A 28 -10.31 7.62 -0.62
C TYR A 28 -9.60 7.00 0.58
N LYS A 29 -9.56 5.66 0.59
CA LYS A 29 -8.72 4.83 1.44
C LYS A 29 -8.05 3.79 0.55
N MET A 30 -7.30 4.27 -0.44
CA MET A 30 -6.70 3.39 -1.43
C MET A 30 -5.38 2.84 -0.88
N PRO A 31 -5.20 1.52 -0.76
CA PRO A 31 -3.91 0.96 -0.39
C PRO A 31 -2.87 1.23 -1.48
N VAL A 32 -1.70 1.68 -1.08
CA VAL A 32 -0.54 1.90 -1.96
C VAL A 32 0.58 1.00 -1.47
N VAL A 33 1.22 0.26 -2.37
CA VAL A 33 2.31 -0.66 -2.04
C VAL A 33 3.51 -0.42 -2.95
N TYR A 34 4.71 -0.69 -2.45
CA TYR A 34 5.91 -0.71 -3.27
C TYR A 34 5.98 -2.02 -4.06
N TYR A 35 6.55 -1.98 -5.27
CA TYR A 35 6.61 -3.17 -6.12
C TYR A 35 7.36 -4.34 -5.47
N SER A 36 8.39 -4.09 -4.65
CA SER A 36 9.12 -5.16 -3.95
C SER A 36 8.26 -5.86 -2.90
N GLN A 37 7.34 -5.14 -2.24
CA GLN A 37 6.39 -5.74 -1.30
C GLN A 37 5.45 -6.71 -2.03
N LEU A 38 4.97 -6.30 -3.22
CA LEU A 38 4.14 -7.17 -4.06
C LEU A 38 4.91 -8.41 -4.53
N MET A 39 6.16 -8.23 -4.95
CA MET A 39 7.03 -9.34 -5.36
C MET A 39 7.31 -10.31 -4.20
N ALA A 40 7.58 -9.80 -2.99
CA ALA A 40 7.81 -10.62 -1.82
C ALA A 40 6.60 -11.54 -1.53
N VAL A 41 5.38 -10.99 -1.57
CA VAL A 41 4.15 -11.80 -1.43
C VAL A 41 4.02 -12.82 -2.56
N ALA A 42 4.29 -12.43 -3.81
CA ALA A 42 4.23 -13.34 -4.95
C ALA A 42 5.23 -14.50 -4.84
N TYR A 43 6.39 -14.27 -4.22
CA TYR A 43 7.40 -15.30 -3.92
C TYR A 43 7.13 -16.08 -2.64
N GLY A 44 5.98 -15.83 -1.99
CA GLY A 44 5.49 -16.61 -0.86
C GLY A 44 5.94 -16.11 0.52
N ALA A 45 6.49 -14.91 0.61
CA ALA A 45 6.80 -14.26 1.89
C ALA A 45 5.51 -13.90 2.66
N SER A 46 5.58 -13.95 3.98
CA SER A 46 4.50 -13.52 4.88
C SER A 46 4.28 -12.00 4.82
N ALA A 47 3.12 -11.54 5.32
CA ALA A 47 2.79 -10.11 5.35
C ALA A 47 3.84 -9.27 6.11
N LYS A 48 4.46 -9.86 7.14
CA LYS A 48 5.51 -9.23 7.94
C LYS A 48 6.85 -9.17 7.19
N GLU A 49 7.23 -10.26 6.51
CA GLU A 49 8.45 -10.30 5.69
C GLU A 49 8.36 -9.36 4.47
N ALA A 50 7.17 -9.23 3.90
CA ALA A 50 6.89 -8.28 2.83
C ALA A 50 6.76 -6.82 3.32
N GLY A 51 6.84 -6.56 4.64
CA GLY A 51 6.78 -5.23 5.24
C GLY A 51 5.45 -4.50 5.02
N LEU A 52 4.34 -5.22 4.88
CA LEU A 52 3.01 -4.63 4.64
C LEU A 52 2.47 -3.87 5.86
N ASP A 53 3.04 -4.11 7.05
CA ASP A 53 2.82 -3.40 8.31
C ASP A 53 3.38 -1.97 8.34
N GLY A 54 4.27 -1.61 7.41
CA GLY A 54 4.75 -0.24 7.26
C GLY A 54 3.80 0.70 6.51
N ASN A 55 2.76 0.17 5.84
CA ASN A 55 1.88 0.98 4.99
C ASN A 55 0.87 1.76 5.84
N ILE A 56 0.68 3.05 5.52
CA ILE A 56 -0.26 3.93 6.23
C ILE A 56 -1.69 3.44 6.01
N ILE A 57 -2.01 3.04 4.78
CA ILE A 57 -3.29 2.44 4.43
C ILE A 57 -3.08 0.96 4.17
N ARG A 58 -3.56 0.14 5.12
CA ARG A 58 -3.44 -1.32 5.11
C ARG A 58 -3.94 -1.95 3.82
N ALA A 59 -3.11 -2.81 3.24
CA ALA A 59 -3.39 -3.52 2.01
C ALA A 59 -4.08 -4.85 2.33
N THR A 60 -5.26 -4.80 2.96
CA THR A 60 -5.94 -5.97 3.54
C THR A 60 -6.07 -7.17 2.60
N LYS A 61 -6.38 -6.95 1.32
CA LYS A 61 -6.43 -8.01 0.31
C LYS A 61 -5.06 -8.69 0.09
N LEU A 62 -3.99 -7.90 0.05
CA LEU A 62 -2.63 -8.42 -0.13
C LEU A 62 -2.13 -9.10 1.15
N GLU A 63 -2.46 -8.55 2.31
CA GLU A 63 -2.18 -9.16 3.61
C GLU A 63 -2.87 -10.52 3.76
N GLN A 64 -4.12 -10.66 3.30
CA GLN A 64 -4.83 -11.94 3.28
C GLN A 64 -4.14 -12.97 2.38
N ILE A 65 -3.64 -12.56 1.21
CA ILE A 65 -2.88 -13.45 0.32
C ILE A 65 -1.56 -13.88 0.98
N ALA A 66 -0.93 -12.99 1.73
CA ALA A 66 0.31 -13.24 2.46
C ALA A 66 0.10 -13.91 3.84
N SER A 67 -1.15 -14.13 4.25
CA SER A 67 -1.51 -14.83 5.49
C SER A 67 -1.74 -16.30 5.15
N LYS A 68 -0.68 -17.10 5.28
CA LYS A 68 -0.75 -18.57 5.31
C LYS A 68 -0.97 -19.05 6.75
#